data_AF-A0A962BUG0-F1
#
_entry.id   AF-A0A962BUG0-F1
#
_cell.length_a   1.000
_cell.length_b   1.000
_cell.length_c   1.000
_cell.angle_alpha   90.00
_cell.angle_beta   90.00
_cell.angle_gamma   90.00
#
_symmetry.space_group_name_H-M   'P 1'
#
loop_
_entity.id
_entity.type
_entity.pdbx_description
1 polymer ?
#
loop_
_entity_poly.entity_id
_entity_poly.type
_entity_poly.pdbx_seq_one_letter_code
_entity_poly.pdbx_strand_id
1 'polypeptide(L)'
;EHHAGYSPEFAATLEAMAERLHQTQLAQLVEGMAPAEPLPEALLSLPPETVQLWYQMALQGHRDLYMAPSPRIGFEMTMLRMLAFLPDDGSGARAEPQAKPGMASAAAAAGRLADSSASQA
;
A
#
# COMPACT_ATOMS: atom_id res chain seq x y z
N GLU A 1 -2.57 -28.93 -17.34
CA GLU A 1 -3.28 -29.61 -16.24
C GLU A 1 -3.12 -29.00 -14.84
N HIS A 2 -2.74 -27.74 -14.63
CA HIS A 2 -2.90 -27.07 -13.33
C HIS A 2 -3.14 -25.57 -13.58
N HIS A 3 -3.99 -24.91 -12.77
CA HIS A 3 -4.09 -23.45 -12.51
C HIS A 3 -5.52 -22.85 -12.44
N ALA A 4 -6.60 -23.63 -12.49
CA ALA A 4 -7.95 -23.07 -12.27
C ALA A 4 -8.36 -22.94 -10.79
N GLY A 5 -7.55 -23.48 -9.86
CA GLY A 5 -7.93 -23.58 -8.45
C GLY A 5 -7.62 -22.36 -7.59
N TYR A 6 -6.62 -21.54 -7.94
CA TYR A 6 -5.94 -20.73 -6.92
C TYR A 6 -6.58 -19.39 -6.52
N SER A 7 -7.60 -18.94 -7.27
CA SER A 7 -8.13 -17.58 -7.10
C SER A 7 -8.87 -17.37 -5.77
N PRO A 8 -9.75 -18.29 -5.31
CA PRO A 8 -10.48 -18.11 -4.07
C PRO A 8 -9.59 -18.11 -2.83
N GLU A 9 -8.54 -18.94 -2.77
CA GLU A 9 -7.65 -18.94 -1.60
C GLU A 9 -6.80 -17.67 -1.50
N PHE A 10 -6.36 -17.06 -2.61
CA PHE A 10 -5.61 -15.81 -2.54
C PHE A 10 -6.49 -14.67 -2.03
N ALA A 11 -7.74 -14.60 -2.50
CA ALA A 11 -8.72 -13.65 -2.00
C ALA A 11 -8.99 -13.85 -0.50
N ALA A 12 -9.29 -15.08 -0.09
CA ALA A 12 -9.53 -15.44 1.31
C ALA A 12 -8.31 -15.17 2.21
N THR A 13 -7.10 -15.41 1.69
CA THR A 13 -5.85 -15.13 2.43
C THR A 13 -5.68 -13.63 2.66
N LEU A 14 -5.89 -12.79 1.63
CA LEU A 14 -5.82 -11.34 1.78
C LEU A 14 -6.88 -10.79 2.74
N GLU A 15 -8.09 -11.35 2.72
CA GLU A 15 -9.16 -10.99 3.66
C GLU A 15 -8.79 -11.39 5.10
N ALA A 16 -8.30 -12.61 5.30
CA ALA A 16 -7.81 -13.06 6.61
C ALA A 16 -6.64 -12.22 7.12
N MET A 17 -5.72 -11.80 6.24
CA MET A 17 -4.65 -10.87 6.59
C MET A 17 -5.20 -9.49 7.00
N ALA A 18 -6.16 -8.95 6.23
CA ALA A 18 -6.77 -7.66 6.54
C ALA A 18 -7.45 -7.67 7.91
N GLU A 19 -8.18 -8.74 8.26
CA GLU A 19 -8.79 -8.89 9.58
C GLU A 19 -7.72 -8.90 10.70
N ARG A 20 -6.61 -9.60 10.48
CA ARG A 20 -5.53 -9.73 11.49
C ARG A 20 -4.82 -8.39 11.71
N LEU A 21 -4.60 -7.64 10.63
CA LEU A 21 -4.04 -6.29 10.68
C LEU A 21 -5.02 -5.33 11.37
N HIS A 22 -6.32 -5.45 11.13
CA HIS A 22 -7.34 -4.66 11.81
C HIS A 22 -7.35 -4.90 13.33
N GLN A 23 -7.34 -6.16 13.77
CA GLN A 23 -7.25 -6.50 15.19
C GLN A 23 -5.95 -5.96 15.83
N THR A 24 -4.84 -6.00 15.10
CA THR A 24 -3.57 -5.42 15.52
C THR A 24 -3.68 -3.90 15.70
N GLN A 25 -4.30 -3.21 14.75
CA GLN A 25 -4.53 -1.77 14.77
C GLN A 25 -5.36 -1.35 15.99
N LEU A 26 -6.43 -2.10 16.29
CA LEU A 26 -7.27 -1.85 17.46
C LEU A 26 -6.48 -2.05 18.76
N ALA A 27 -5.71 -3.13 18.87
CA ALA A 27 -4.89 -3.39 20.05
C ALA A 27 -3.78 -2.33 20.27
N GLN A 28 -3.26 -1.72 19.20
CA GLN A 28 -2.21 -0.68 19.29
C GLN A 28 -2.76 0.71 19.58
N LEU A 29 -3.93 1.06 19.03
CA LEU A 29 -4.44 2.44 19.03
C LEU A 29 -5.65 2.68 19.93
N VAL A 30 -6.36 1.62 20.34
CA VAL A 30 -7.57 1.74 21.15
C VAL A 30 -7.31 1.17 22.54
N GLU A 31 -7.25 2.07 23.54
CA GLU A 31 -7.06 1.67 24.93
C GLU A 31 -8.16 0.72 25.43
N GLY A 32 -7.76 -0.35 26.12
CA GLY A 32 -8.68 -1.31 26.72
C GLY A 32 -9.34 -2.29 25.75
N MET A 33 -9.05 -2.20 24.45
CA MET A 33 -9.46 -3.20 23.47
C MET A 33 -8.44 -4.35 23.46
N ALA A 34 -8.92 -5.58 23.69
CA ALA A 34 -8.13 -6.78 23.55
C ALA A 34 -8.58 -7.56 22.30
N PRO A 35 -7.65 -8.11 21.52
CA PRO A 35 -8.01 -8.93 20.37
C PRO A 35 -8.67 -10.24 20.83
N ALA A 36 -9.64 -10.72 20.05
CA ALA A 36 -10.38 -11.95 20.38
C ALA A 36 -9.48 -13.21 20.38
N GLU A 37 -8.44 -13.20 19.55
CA GLU A 37 -7.41 -14.23 19.46
C GLU A 37 -6.03 -13.60 19.70
N PRO A 38 -5.08 -14.35 20.29
CA PRO A 38 -3.73 -13.84 20.52
C PRO A 38 -3.07 -13.45 19.18
N LEU A 39 -2.54 -12.22 19.14
CA LEU A 39 -1.85 -11.69 17.98
C LEU A 39 -0.35 -12.05 18.03
N PRO A 40 0.28 -12.31 16.88
CA PRO A 40 1.73 -12.49 16.80
C PRO A 40 2.47 -11.25 17.33
N GLU A 41 3.48 -11.46 18.17
CA GLU A 41 4.34 -10.39 18.70
C GLU A 41 4.99 -9.58 17.57
N ALA A 42 5.35 -10.24 16.46
CA ALA A 42 5.89 -9.57 15.28
C ALA A 42 4.96 -8.50 14.72
N LEU A 43 3.64 -8.73 14.69
CA LEU A 43 2.68 -7.72 14.22
C LEU A 43 2.53 -6.58 15.23
N LEU A 44 2.50 -6.91 16.53
CA LEU A 44 2.41 -5.90 17.60
C LEU A 44 3.65 -5.00 17.67
N SER A 45 4.81 -5.50 17.25
CA SER A 45 6.07 -4.73 17.20
C SER A 45 6.17 -3.76 16.03
N LEU A 46 5.30 -3.87 15.02
CA LEU A 46 5.31 -2.95 13.88
C LEU A 46 4.76 -1.58 14.28
N PRO A 47 5.26 -0.48 13.69
CA PRO A 47 4.64 0.84 13.85
C PRO A 47 3.17 0.81 13.39
N PRO A 48 2.24 1.45 14.12
CA PRO A 48 0.81 1.46 13.75
C PRO A 48 0.54 2.00 12.34
N GLU A 49 1.39 2.90 11.83
CA GLU A 49 1.31 3.43 10.47
C GLU A 49 1.64 2.35 9.43
N THR A 50 2.58 1.46 9.75
CA THR A 50 2.94 0.32 8.87
C THR A 50 1.83 -0.70 8.84
N VAL A 51 1.25 -1.02 10.01
CA VAL A 51 0.11 -1.94 10.11
C VAL A 51 -1.08 -1.39 9.29
N GLN A 52 -1.37 -0.08 9.40
CA GLN A 52 -2.41 0.57 8.60
C GLN A 52 -2.11 0.54 7.10
N LEU A 53 -0.85 0.76 6.72
CA LEU A 53 -0.44 0.75 5.32
C LEU A 53 -0.61 -0.65 4.71
N TRP A 54 -0.18 -1.68 5.43
CA TRP A 54 -0.35 -3.06 5.01
C TRP A 54 -1.83 -3.45 4.95
N TYR A 55 -2.66 -3.00 5.89
CA TYR A 55 -4.11 -3.22 5.85
C TYR A 55 -4.71 -2.70 4.54
N GLN A 56 -4.39 -1.45 4.17
CA GLN A 56 -4.85 -0.87 2.91
C GLN A 56 -4.34 -1.62 1.68
N MET A 57 -3.08 -2.07 1.70
CA MET A 57 -2.52 -2.89 0.63
C MET A 57 -3.21 -4.24 0.48
N ALA A 58 -3.64 -4.87 1.58
CA ALA A 58 -4.39 -6.12 1.54
C ALA A 58 -5.75 -5.92 0.85
N LEU A 59 -6.48 -4.87 1.24
CA LEU A 59 -7.76 -4.51 0.60
C LEU A 59 -7.62 -4.18 -0.88
N GLN A 60 -6.60 -3.39 -1.23
CA GLN A 60 -6.34 -3.05 -2.63
C GLN A 60 -5.92 -4.29 -3.43
N GLY A 61 -5.04 -5.12 -2.87
CA GLY A 61 -4.61 -6.37 -3.47
C GLY A 61 -5.78 -7.30 -3.78
N HIS A 62 -6.74 -7.40 -2.87
CA HIS A 62 -7.95 -8.20 -3.06
C HIS A 62 -8.75 -7.75 -4.30
N ARG A 63 -8.85 -6.43 -4.53
CA ARG A 63 -9.50 -5.87 -5.73
C ARG A 63 -8.68 -6.10 -6.99
N ASP A 64 -7.35 -5.96 -6.88
CA ASP A 64 -6.41 -6.11 -7.99
C ASP A 64 -6.30 -7.57 -8.47
N LEU A 65 -6.62 -8.57 -7.64
CA LEU A 65 -6.54 -10.00 -7.98
C LEU A 65 -7.23 -10.34 -9.31
N TYR A 66 -8.41 -9.77 -9.55
CA TYR A 66 -9.22 -10.04 -10.73
C TYR A 66 -8.80 -9.21 -11.96
N MET A 67 -7.99 -8.17 -11.76
CA MET A 67 -7.48 -7.29 -12.82
C MET A 67 -6.06 -7.68 -13.25
N ALA A 68 -5.35 -8.45 -12.43
CA ALA A 68 -4.00 -8.91 -12.69
C ALA A 68 -3.96 -9.95 -13.83
N PRO A 69 -2.80 -10.13 -14.51
CA PRO A 69 -2.62 -11.16 -15.53
C PRO A 69 -2.92 -12.58 -15.05
N SER A 70 -2.76 -12.85 -13.75
CA SER A 70 -3.33 -14.00 -13.06
C SER A 70 -3.53 -13.66 -11.57
N PRO A 71 -4.45 -14.34 -10.86
CA PRO A 71 -4.65 -14.13 -9.42
C PRO A 71 -3.36 -14.31 -8.61
N ARG A 72 -2.55 -15.31 -8.97
CA ARG A 72 -1.24 -15.55 -8.36
C ARG A 72 -0.33 -14.33 -8.47
N ILE A 73 -0.22 -13.74 -9.67
CA ILE A 73 0.61 -12.54 -9.89
C ILE A 73 0.08 -11.37 -9.05
N GLY A 74 -1.24 -11.17 -8.98
CA GLY A 74 -1.84 -10.11 -8.15
C GLY A 74 -1.51 -10.27 -6.66
N PHE A 75 -1.59 -11.50 -6.16
CA PHE A 75 -1.21 -11.83 -4.77
C PHE A 75 0.28 -11.58 -4.52
N GLU A 76 1.17 -12.13 -5.37
CA GLU A 76 2.61 -11.97 -5.26
C GLU A 76 3.02 -10.49 -5.29
N MET A 77 2.44 -9.69 -6.19
CA MET A 77 2.70 -8.25 -6.26
C MET A 77 2.19 -7.48 -5.03
N THR A 78 1.09 -7.93 -4.44
CA THR A 78 0.59 -7.37 -3.17
C THR A 78 1.56 -7.64 -2.03
N MET A 79 2.06 -8.88 -1.92
CA MET A 79 3.06 -9.25 -0.91
C MET A 79 4.37 -8.49 -1.09
N LEU A 80 4.87 -8.40 -2.33
CA LEU A 80 6.08 -7.62 -2.66
C LEU A 80 5.90 -6.14 -2.28
N ARG A 81 4.70 -5.57 -2.50
CA ARG A 81 4.39 -4.20 -2.09
C ARG A 81 4.45 -4.05 -0.57
N MET A 82 3.88 -4.97 0.20
CA MET A 82 3.96 -4.92 1.68
C MET A 82 5.42 -5.03 2.16
N LEU A 83 6.17 -6.00 1.63
CA LEU A 83 7.60 -6.15 1.91
C LEU A 83 8.40 -4.90 1.52
N ALA A 84 7.97 -4.19 0.47
CA ALA A 84 8.53 -2.91 0.01
C ALA A 84 8.38 -1.76 1.04
N PHE A 85 7.59 -1.95 2.11
CA PHE A 85 7.42 -1.01 3.22
C PHE A 85 7.65 -1.63 4.61
N LEU A 86 8.42 -2.71 4.71
CA LEU A 86 8.89 -3.22 6.02
C LEU A 86 9.75 -2.14 6.72
N PRO A 87 9.54 -1.86 8.02
CA PRO A 87 10.35 -0.89 8.75
C PRO A 87 11.83 -1.29 8.66
N ASP A 88 12.71 -0.32 8.40
CA ASP A 88 14.15 -0.57 8.44
C ASP A 88 14.55 -0.86 9.89
N ASP A 89 15.20 -2.00 10.13
CA ASP A 89 15.72 -2.38 11.45
C ASP A 89 17.05 -1.63 11.77
N GLY A 90 17.44 -0.70 10.90
CA GLY A 90 18.68 0.05 11.00
C GLY A 90 19.87 -0.68 10.38
N SER A 91 19.65 -1.79 9.67
CA SER A 91 20.71 -2.53 8.96
C SER A 91 21.11 -1.91 7.62
N GLY A 92 20.48 -0.80 7.20
CA GLY A 92 20.95 0.05 6.11
C GLY A 92 20.82 -0.58 4.72
N ALA A 93 20.05 -1.65 4.59
CA ALA A 93 19.81 -2.35 3.33
C ALA A 93 18.37 -2.18 2.86
N ARG A 94 17.85 -0.94 2.84
CA ARG A 94 16.61 -0.64 2.14
C ARG A 94 16.76 0.58 1.25
N ALA A 95 16.57 0.37 -0.04
CA ALA A 95 16.49 1.43 -1.02
C ALA A 95 15.27 2.31 -0.70
N GLU A 96 15.50 3.46 -0.09
CA GLU A 96 14.50 4.52 -0.04
C GLU A 96 14.04 4.81 -1.48
N PRO A 97 12.74 4.76 -1.78
CA PRO A 97 12.24 5.36 -2.99
C PRO A 97 12.40 6.87 -2.79
N GLN A 98 13.51 7.42 -3.29
CA GLN A 98 13.69 8.87 -3.42
C GLN A 98 12.58 9.39 -4.32
N ALA A 99 11.46 9.78 -3.72
CA ALA A 99 10.46 10.59 -4.36
C ALA A 99 11.12 11.95 -4.62
N LYS A 100 11.67 12.13 -5.82
CA LYS A 100 12.09 13.45 -6.30
C LYS A 100 10.85 14.36 -6.23
N PRO A 101 10.82 15.40 -5.38
CA PRO A 101 9.77 16.39 -5.45
C PRO A 101 10.10 17.27 -6.67
N GLY A 102 9.50 16.97 -7.82
CA GLY A 102 9.97 17.60 -9.05
C GLY A 102 9.11 17.39 -10.28
N MET A 103 7.78 17.40 -10.14
CA MET A 103 6.88 17.67 -11.29
C MET A 103 5.53 18.24 -10.82
N ALA A 104 5.59 19.25 -9.96
CA ALA A 104 4.50 20.17 -9.74
C ALA A 104 4.97 21.61 -10.03
N SER A 105 5.43 21.85 -11.26
CA SER A 105 5.47 23.20 -11.84
C SER A 105 5.60 23.13 -13.37
N ALA A 106 4.48 22.82 -14.03
CA ALA A 106 4.34 23.04 -15.47
C ALA A 106 2.93 23.55 -15.84
N ALA A 107 2.24 24.21 -14.91
CA ALA A 107 0.91 24.80 -15.15
C ALA A 107 0.83 26.32 -14.88
N ALA A 108 1.95 26.99 -14.57
CA ALA A 108 1.97 28.43 -14.28
C ALA A 108 2.71 29.30 -15.33
N ALA A 109 3.12 28.72 -16.46
CA ALA A 109 3.87 29.42 -17.52
C ALA A 109 3.09 29.64 -18.83
N ALA A 110 1.83 29.20 -18.93
CA ALA A 110 1.00 29.41 -20.11
C ALA A 110 0.19 30.74 -20.09
N GLY A 111 0.34 31.57 -19.05
CA GLY A 111 -0.46 32.79 -18.85
C GLY A 111 0.22 34.12 -19.20
N ARG A 112 1.42 34.13 -19.80
CA ARG A 112 2.19 35.39 -20.02
C ARG A 112 2.69 35.61 -21.46
N LEU A 113 1.99 35.07 -22.45
CA LEU A 113 2.30 35.34 -23.87
C LEU A 113 1.13 35.93 -24.67
N ALA A 114 0.00 36.28 -24.03
CA ALA A 114 -1.17 36.83 -24.71
C ALA A 114 -1.31 38.36 -24.64
N ASP A 115 -0.41 39.09 -23.97
CA ASP A 115 -0.59 40.53 -23.67
C ASP A 115 0.41 41.46 -24.39
N SER A 116 0.99 41.05 -25.52
CA SER A 116 1.99 41.85 -26.25
C SER A 116 1.69 42.09 -27.74
N SER A 117 0.46 41.85 -28.21
CA SER A 117 0.13 42.04 -29.64
C SER A 117 -1.08 42.94 -29.94
N ALA A 118 -1.41 43.87 -29.05
CA ALA A 118 -2.48 44.86 -29.31
C ALA A 118 -2.08 46.28 -28.88
N SER A 119 -1.01 46.81 -29.47
CA SER A 119 -0.81 48.25 -29.58
C SER A 119 0.12 48.56 -30.77
N GLN A 120 -0.46 48.57 -31.97
CA GLN A 120 -0.03 49.33 -33.15
C GLN A 120 -0.94 48.96 -34.34
N ALA A 121 -2.03 49.70 -34.49
CA ALA A 121 -2.69 50.04 -35.76
C ALA A 121 -3.70 51.16 -35.47
#